data_AF-A0A367E7V6-F1
#
_entry.id   AF-A0A367E7V6-F1
#
_cell.length_a   1.000
_cell.length_b   1.000
_cell.length_c   1.000
_cell.angle_alpha   90.00
_cell.angle_beta   90.00
_cell.angle_gamma   90.00
#
_symmetry.space_group_name_H-M   'P 1'
#
loop_
_entity.id
_entity.type
_entity.pdbx_description
1 polymer ?
#
loop_
_entity_poly.entity_id
_entity_poly.type
_entity_poly.pdbx_seq_one_letter_code
_entity_poly.pdbx_strand_id
1 'polypeptide(L)'
;MTNAVTIAGCTRPHTFRREHIVHHHRNLTHHTTRSMAALAFACAFLMTGCGSDDGGRASEDEKIAGADDGSRGAESSPAKESPGTGAPKFVFPDDLKLSFEDARTGDAGKDEILRVTEYAAKARVEAYTKADPATKNMVRYWKHPALQFWGKDITRFAKDGKTYTGSLRYYDFEVTDLTKKAAWVRYCESQRNAFAKDRKSGKTLKTKHSKDDFVAWKAGLVKGSDKQWQVTQTQATKGATECQP
;
A
#
# COMPACT_ATOMS: atom_id res chain seq x y z
N MET A 1 14.00 -12.50 -8.20
CA MET A 1 14.04 -12.99 -6.81
C MET A 1 13.92 -11.80 -5.88
N THR A 2 13.06 -11.89 -4.87
CA THR A 2 12.53 -10.73 -4.14
C THR A 2 13.38 -10.42 -2.90
N ASN A 3 14.06 -9.28 -2.87
CA ASN A 3 14.84 -8.85 -1.71
C ASN A 3 13.95 -8.14 -0.68
N ALA A 4 13.39 -8.90 0.27
CA ALA A 4 12.73 -8.35 1.44
C ALA A 4 13.78 -7.83 2.44
N VAL A 5 13.81 -6.52 2.67
CA VAL A 5 14.73 -5.90 3.64
C VAL A 5 14.12 -5.92 5.03
N THR A 6 14.63 -6.79 5.89
CA THR A 6 14.42 -6.79 7.34
C THR A 6 15.72 -6.34 8.01
N ILE A 7 15.69 -5.27 8.81
CA ILE A 7 16.89 -4.76 9.49
C ILE A 7 16.64 -4.64 10.99
N ALA A 8 17.29 -5.53 11.75
CA ALA A 8 17.59 -5.32 13.16
C ALA A 8 18.70 -4.25 13.30
N GLY A 9 18.61 -3.40 14.31
CA GLY A 9 19.54 -2.27 14.45
C GLY A 9 20.85 -2.62 15.14
N CYS A 10 21.93 -1.93 14.76
CA CYS A 10 22.93 -1.46 15.71
C CYS A 10 23.74 -0.25 15.19
N THR A 11 24.23 0.54 16.14
CA THR A 11 25.18 1.68 16.04
C THR A 11 26.51 1.35 15.32
N ARG A 12 27.35 2.26 14.80
CA ARG A 12 27.71 3.68 15.13
C ARG A 12 28.31 4.38 13.85
N PRO A 13 28.85 5.63 13.86
CA PRO A 13 29.03 6.47 12.67
C PRO A 13 30.43 6.43 12.03
N HIS A 14 30.57 6.95 10.80
CA HIS A 14 31.59 7.94 10.43
C HIS A 14 31.26 8.61 9.07
N THR A 15 32.08 9.58 8.66
CA THR A 15 31.78 10.62 7.67
C THR A 15 32.35 10.39 6.26
N PHE A 16 31.61 10.89 5.27
CA PHE A 16 32.09 11.51 4.01
C PHE A 16 32.31 10.69 2.71
N ARG A 17 31.79 11.30 1.63
CA ARG A 17 32.08 11.14 0.18
C ARG A 17 31.41 9.98 -0.61
N ARG A 18 31.12 10.33 -1.87
CA ARG A 18 30.51 9.51 -2.93
C ARG A 18 31.47 8.41 -3.40
N GLU A 19 30.94 7.22 -3.70
CA GLU A 19 30.97 6.63 -5.05
C GLU A 19 30.08 5.37 -5.15
N HIS A 20 29.85 4.88 -6.37
CA HIS A 20 29.01 3.70 -6.65
C HIS A 20 29.65 2.43 -6.11
N ILE A 21 28.93 1.63 -5.31
CA ILE A 21 29.34 0.25 -4.99
C ILE A 21 28.16 -0.71 -5.20
N VAL A 22 28.31 -1.56 -6.22
CA VAL A 22 27.63 -2.85 -6.33
C VAL A 22 28.22 -3.74 -5.23
N HIS A 23 27.41 -4.14 -4.25
CA HIS A 23 27.90 -5.04 -3.20
C HIS A 23 27.89 -6.50 -3.68
N HIS A 24 29.09 -6.99 -4.02
CA HIS A 24 29.35 -8.42 -4.14
C HIS A 24 29.11 -9.14 -2.80
N HIS A 25 28.30 -10.20 -2.83
CA HIS A 25 28.26 -11.16 -1.73
C HIS A 25 29.43 -12.14 -1.84
N ARG A 26 30.27 -12.22 -0.81
CA ARG A 26 31.19 -13.36 -0.61
C ARG A 26 30.41 -14.51 0.03
N ASN A 27 30.44 -15.68 -0.59
CA ASN A 27 29.90 -16.90 0.01
C ASN A 27 30.77 -17.33 1.20
N LEU A 28 30.13 -17.58 2.35
CA LEU A 28 30.67 -18.36 3.45
C LEU A 28 29.79 -19.60 3.60
N THR A 29 30.20 -20.69 2.96
CA THR A 29 29.56 -22.01 3.08
C THR A 29 29.95 -22.67 4.38
N HIS A 30 28.99 -22.97 5.26
CA HIS A 30 29.21 -23.93 6.33
C HIS A 30 27.92 -24.70 6.68
N HIS A 31 28.11 -26.02 6.85
CA HIS A 31 27.28 -26.99 7.57
C HIS A 31 25.97 -27.59 6.98
N THR A 32 26.16 -28.84 6.52
CA THR A 32 25.43 -30.07 6.92
C THR A 32 23.99 -30.33 6.45
N THR A 33 23.92 -31.31 5.55
CA THR A 33 23.05 -32.51 5.60
C THR A 33 21.57 -32.34 5.94
N ARG A 34 20.70 -32.59 4.95
CA ARG A 34 19.36 -33.17 5.14
C ARG A 34 18.93 -34.01 3.94
N SER A 35 18.19 -35.07 4.23
CA SER A 35 18.01 -36.23 3.36
C SER A 35 17.11 -35.99 2.15
N MET A 36 17.41 -36.70 1.07
CA MET A 36 16.64 -36.72 -0.18
C MET A 36 15.54 -37.80 -0.08
N ALA A 37 14.27 -37.39 0.00
CA ALA A 37 13.12 -38.28 -0.08
C ALA A 37 12.46 -38.12 -1.45
N ALA A 38 12.51 -39.18 -2.28
CA ALA A 38 11.81 -39.23 -3.55
C ALA A 38 10.36 -39.68 -3.34
N LEU A 39 9.39 -38.89 -3.81
CA LEU A 39 8.01 -39.37 -3.99
C LEU A 39 7.82 -39.75 -5.46
N ALA A 40 7.41 -41.00 -5.68
CA ALA A 40 7.07 -41.50 -7.00
C ALA A 40 5.65 -41.06 -7.40
N PHE A 41 5.48 -40.63 -8.64
CA PHE A 41 4.17 -40.53 -9.28
C PHE A 41 3.73 -41.90 -9.79
N ALA A 42 2.48 -42.27 -9.55
CA ALA A 42 1.81 -43.39 -10.20
C ALA A 42 0.47 -42.91 -10.77
N CYS A 43 0.27 -43.14 -12.08
CA CYS A 43 -0.96 -42.79 -12.77
C CYS A 43 -2.00 -43.90 -12.65
N ALA A 44 -3.28 -43.53 -12.59
CA ALA A 44 -4.39 -44.42 -12.93
C ALA A 44 -5.48 -43.62 -13.66
N PHE A 45 -5.55 -43.80 -14.98
CA PHE A 45 -6.77 -43.53 -15.74
C PHE A 45 -7.77 -44.66 -15.49
N LEU A 46 -9.08 -44.38 -15.52
CA LEU A 46 -10.08 -45.18 -16.24
C LEU A 46 -11.42 -44.40 -16.35
N MET A 47 -12.06 -44.52 -17.50
CA MET A 47 -13.39 -43.95 -17.83
C MET A 47 -14.52 -44.91 -17.40
N THR A 48 -15.78 -44.43 -17.31
CA THR A 48 -17.01 -45.09 -17.87
C THR A 48 -18.33 -44.40 -17.48
N GLY A 49 -19.36 -44.52 -18.34
CA GLY A 49 -20.77 -44.12 -18.09
C GLY A 49 -21.06 -42.62 -18.36
N CYS A 50 -21.80 -42.18 -19.39
CA CYS A 50 -22.79 -42.75 -20.33
C CYS A 50 -24.21 -43.01 -19.78
N GLY A 51 -25.18 -42.30 -20.40
CA GLY A 51 -26.64 -42.26 -20.19
C GLY A 51 -27.13 -40.86 -20.62
N SER A 52 -27.79 -40.61 -21.76
CA SER A 52 -29.09 -41.09 -22.30
C SER A 52 -30.28 -40.88 -21.35
N ASP A 53 -31.52 -40.55 -21.75
CA ASP A 53 -32.21 -40.12 -23.00
C ASP A 53 -33.58 -39.55 -22.54
N ASP A 54 -34.39 -38.71 -23.20
CA ASP A 54 -34.36 -37.82 -24.40
C ASP A 54 -35.30 -36.62 -24.05
N GLY A 55 -35.42 -35.48 -24.76
CA GLY A 55 -36.07 -35.32 -26.07
C GLY A 55 -36.93 -34.04 -26.11
N GLY A 56 -37.27 -33.55 -27.32
CA GLY A 56 -38.16 -32.38 -27.50
C GLY A 56 -37.60 -31.20 -28.31
N ARG A 57 -37.52 -31.35 -29.64
CA ARG A 57 -37.59 -30.22 -30.62
C ARG A 57 -39.05 -29.69 -30.65
N ALA A 58 -39.42 -28.52 -31.17
CA ALA A 58 -38.84 -27.60 -32.17
C ALA A 58 -39.28 -26.14 -31.81
N SER A 59 -38.55 -25.07 -32.16
CA SER A 59 -38.76 -24.19 -33.36
C SER A 59 -40.15 -23.53 -33.42
N GLU A 60 -40.39 -22.26 -33.83
CA GLU A 60 -39.68 -21.34 -34.75
C GLU A 60 -39.77 -19.85 -34.29
N ASP A 61 -39.26 -18.92 -35.11
CA ASP A 61 -39.17 -17.47 -34.93
C ASP A 61 -40.48 -16.72 -34.58
N GLU A 62 -40.36 -15.56 -33.92
CA GLU A 62 -40.73 -14.29 -34.57
C GLU A 62 -40.19 -13.01 -33.89
N LYS A 63 -40.32 -11.90 -34.61
CA LYS A 63 -39.50 -10.67 -34.56
C LYS A 63 -40.35 -9.45 -34.21
N ILE A 64 -40.00 -8.70 -33.14
CA ILE A 64 -40.49 -7.32 -32.93
C ILE A 64 -39.33 -6.42 -32.49
N ALA A 65 -39.34 -5.17 -32.98
CA ALA A 65 -38.35 -4.15 -32.67
C ALA A 65 -39.01 -2.88 -32.12
N GLY A 66 -38.34 -2.23 -31.16
CA GLY A 66 -38.39 -0.77 -30.95
C GLY A 66 -39.50 -0.19 -30.07
N ALA A 67 -39.09 0.45 -28.98
CA ALA A 67 -39.60 1.75 -28.51
C ALA A 67 -38.58 2.39 -27.55
N ASP A 68 -38.50 3.73 -27.53
CA ASP A 68 -37.46 4.53 -26.89
C ASP A 68 -38.04 5.51 -25.83
N ASP A 69 -37.17 5.96 -24.92
CA ASP A 69 -37.31 7.01 -23.89
C ASP A 69 -38.41 6.92 -22.81
N GLY A 70 -38.12 7.44 -21.62
CA GLY A 70 -38.95 7.33 -20.42
C GLY A 70 -38.28 7.72 -19.10
N SER A 71 -37.54 8.84 -19.08
CA SER A 71 -36.77 9.36 -17.94
C SER A 71 -37.44 9.26 -16.55
N ARG A 72 -36.82 8.51 -15.60
CA ARG A 72 -36.37 9.00 -14.26
C ARG A 72 -35.92 7.85 -13.33
N GLY A 73 -34.62 7.82 -13.06
CA GLY A 73 -34.02 7.04 -11.99
C GLY A 73 -32.61 7.55 -11.74
N ALA A 74 -32.49 8.68 -11.03
CA ALA A 74 -31.17 9.19 -10.66
C ALA A 74 -30.53 8.18 -9.70
N GLU A 75 -29.55 7.42 -10.17
CA GLU A 75 -28.73 6.58 -9.31
C GLU A 75 -28.11 7.46 -8.24
N SER A 76 -28.51 7.21 -7.00
CA SER A 76 -27.96 7.88 -5.83
C SER A 76 -26.49 7.52 -5.70
N SER A 77 -25.63 8.36 -6.29
CA SER A 77 -24.18 8.30 -6.06
C SER A 77 -23.93 8.16 -4.56
N PRO A 78 -23.19 7.13 -4.10
CA PRO A 78 -23.01 6.90 -2.67
C PRO A 78 -22.43 8.15 -2.04
N ALA A 79 -23.18 8.72 -1.09
CA ALA A 79 -22.82 9.98 -0.47
C ALA A 79 -21.43 9.85 0.16
N LYS A 80 -20.52 10.78 -0.17
CA LYS A 80 -19.31 10.96 0.64
C LYS A 80 -19.75 11.30 2.04
N GLU A 81 -19.57 10.37 2.97
CA GLU A 81 -19.81 10.63 4.39
C GLU A 81 -19.00 11.86 4.80
N SER A 82 -19.70 12.88 5.29
CA SER A 82 -19.05 14.03 5.92
C SER A 82 -18.20 13.52 7.08
N PRO A 83 -16.94 13.99 7.25
CA PRO A 83 -16.07 13.50 8.30
C PRO A 83 -16.72 13.73 9.67
N GLY A 84 -17.10 12.63 10.32
CA GLY A 84 -17.85 12.66 11.57
C GLY A 84 -17.14 13.46 12.67
N THR A 85 -17.93 14.06 13.56
CA THR A 85 -17.44 14.88 14.68
C THR A 85 -16.38 14.12 15.48
N GLY A 86 -15.11 14.53 15.33
CA GLY A 86 -13.94 13.88 15.96
C GLY A 86 -12.93 13.24 15.00
N ALA A 87 -13.19 13.22 13.69
CA ALA A 87 -12.21 12.78 12.70
C ALA A 87 -10.91 13.61 12.77
N PRO A 88 -9.72 12.99 12.62
CA PRO A 88 -8.45 13.71 12.62
C PRO A 88 -8.36 14.69 11.45
N LYS A 89 -7.94 15.92 11.73
CA LYS A 89 -7.65 16.92 10.70
C LYS A 89 -6.19 16.79 10.25
N PHE A 90 -5.98 16.77 8.95
CA PHE A 90 -4.67 16.81 8.29
C PHE A 90 -4.60 18.06 7.43
N VAL A 91 -3.46 18.75 7.43
CA VAL A 91 -3.25 19.98 6.63
C VAL A 91 -2.15 19.75 5.61
N PHE A 92 -2.48 19.97 4.33
CA PHE A 92 -1.56 19.86 3.20
C PHE A 92 -1.45 21.21 2.46
N PRO A 93 -0.32 21.48 1.77
CA PRO A 93 -0.24 22.58 0.80
C PRO A 93 -1.24 22.41 -0.35
N ASP A 94 -1.76 23.51 -0.89
CA ASP A 94 -2.75 23.50 -1.97
C ASP A 94 -2.27 22.79 -3.25
N ASP A 95 -0.94 22.79 -3.46
CA ASP A 95 -0.28 22.13 -4.58
C ASP A 95 0.06 20.65 -4.33
N LEU A 96 -0.49 20.03 -3.27
CA LEU A 96 -0.33 18.61 -2.96
C LEU A 96 -1.69 17.94 -2.74
N LYS A 97 -1.99 16.93 -3.58
CA LYS A 97 -3.21 16.12 -3.48
C LYS A 97 -2.88 14.69 -3.07
N LEU A 98 -3.72 14.10 -2.21
CA LEU A 98 -3.68 12.69 -1.86
C LEU A 98 -5.03 12.08 -2.25
N SER A 99 -5.02 11.01 -3.04
CA SER A 99 -6.21 10.20 -3.33
C SER A 99 -6.05 8.80 -2.75
N PHE A 100 -7.14 8.28 -2.22
CA PHE A 100 -7.26 6.94 -1.65
C PHE A 100 -8.44 6.25 -2.35
N GLU A 101 -8.25 5.00 -2.75
CA GLU A 101 -9.32 4.12 -3.21
C GLU A 101 -10.27 3.79 -2.04
N ASP A 102 -11.57 3.64 -2.33
CA ASP A 102 -12.54 3.17 -1.35
C ASP A 102 -12.45 1.64 -1.26
N ALA A 103 -11.71 1.17 -0.27
CA ALA A 103 -11.43 -0.25 -0.05
C ALA A 103 -12.30 -0.88 1.05
N ARG A 104 -13.45 -0.27 1.40
CA ARG A 104 -14.35 -0.80 2.44
C ARG A 104 -14.78 -2.23 2.12
N THR A 105 -14.64 -3.09 3.13
CA THR A 105 -14.86 -4.54 3.02
C THR A 105 -16.17 -5.00 3.63
N GLY A 106 -16.81 -4.17 4.47
CA GLY A 106 -17.98 -4.55 5.27
C GLY A 106 -17.62 -5.28 6.58
N ASP A 107 -16.36 -5.70 6.76
CA ASP A 107 -15.85 -6.17 8.05
C ASP A 107 -15.34 -4.97 8.86
N ALA A 108 -16.02 -4.67 9.97
CA ALA A 108 -15.69 -3.51 10.81
C ALA A 108 -14.26 -3.52 11.38
N GLY A 109 -13.64 -4.70 11.54
CA GLY A 109 -12.25 -4.83 11.99
C GLY A 109 -11.25 -4.51 10.87
N LYS A 110 -11.48 -5.03 9.66
CA LYS A 110 -10.69 -4.67 8.47
C LYS A 110 -10.85 -3.19 8.13
N ASP A 111 -12.07 -2.67 8.17
CA ASP A 111 -12.36 -1.27 7.85
C ASP A 111 -11.76 -0.30 8.90
N GLU A 112 -11.66 -0.70 10.17
CA GLU A 112 -10.87 0.02 11.19
C GLU A 112 -9.38 0.11 10.79
N ILE A 113 -8.80 -1.01 10.35
CA ILE A 113 -7.39 -1.11 9.95
C ILE A 113 -7.09 -0.30 8.68
N LEU A 114 -7.95 -0.36 7.67
CA LEU A 114 -7.82 0.40 6.43
C LEU A 114 -7.84 1.91 6.70
N ARG A 115 -8.85 2.37 7.47
CA ARG A 115 -8.96 3.78 7.88
C ARG A 115 -7.75 4.26 8.69
N VAL A 116 -7.18 3.41 9.57
CA VAL A 116 -5.96 3.75 10.32
C VAL A 116 -4.74 3.81 9.40
N THR A 117 -4.66 2.94 8.39
CA THR A 117 -3.56 2.94 7.41
C THR A 117 -3.60 4.19 6.53
N GLU A 118 -4.77 4.62 6.08
CA GLU A 118 -4.99 5.91 5.42
C GLU A 118 -4.55 7.08 6.31
N TYR A 119 -4.96 7.10 7.57
CA TYR A 119 -4.58 8.14 8.54
C TYR A 119 -3.07 8.16 8.81
N ALA A 120 -2.41 7.00 8.85
CA ALA A 120 -0.97 6.89 8.96
C ALA A 120 -0.25 7.45 7.72
N ALA A 121 -0.74 7.14 6.51
CA ALA A 121 -0.20 7.69 5.26
C ALA A 121 -0.35 9.22 5.22
N LYS A 122 -1.54 9.75 5.55
CA LYS A 122 -1.81 11.20 5.68
C LYS A 122 -0.91 11.87 6.72
N ALA A 123 -0.73 11.25 7.89
CA ALA A 123 0.15 11.75 8.95
C ALA A 123 1.62 11.85 8.51
N ARG A 124 2.11 10.82 7.80
CA ARG A 124 3.47 10.79 7.24
C ARG A 124 3.67 11.93 6.24
N VAL A 125 2.75 12.11 5.29
CA VAL A 125 2.85 13.16 4.27
C VAL A 125 2.76 14.56 4.91
N GLU A 126 1.87 14.76 5.90
CA GLU A 126 1.80 16.00 6.68
C GLU A 126 3.11 16.30 7.42
N ALA A 127 3.77 15.28 7.99
CA ALA A 127 5.06 15.45 8.66
C ALA A 127 6.17 15.90 7.68
N TYR A 128 6.21 15.33 6.46
CA TYR A 128 7.11 15.80 5.39
C TYR A 128 6.81 17.24 4.94
N THR A 129 5.54 17.65 4.81
CA THR A 129 5.20 19.02 4.38
C THR A 129 5.45 20.05 5.47
N LYS A 130 5.23 19.69 6.75
CA LYS A 130 5.56 20.54 7.91
C LYS A 130 7.05 20.54 8.29
N ALA A 131 7.86 19.63 7.73
CA ALA A 131 9.25 19.39 8.15
C ALA A 131 9.40 19.05 9.65
N ASP A 132 8.37 18.43 10.22
CA ASP A 132 8.29 18.06 11.63
C ASP A 132 8.09 16.54 11.75
N PRO A 133 9.07 15.78 12.25
CA PRO A 133 8.95 14.33 12.42
C PRO A 133 8.03 13.92 13.59
N ALA A 134 7.56 14.87 14.41
CA ALA A 134 6.82 14.66 15.64
C ALA A 134 5.44 15.35 15.65
N THR A 135 4.84 15.61 14.49
CA THR A 135 3.47 16.19 14.44
C THR A 135 2.49 15.35 15.25
N LYS A 136 1.45 16.01 15.79
CA LYS A 136 0.40 15.33 16.59
C LYS A 136 -0.19 14.11 15.88
N ASN A 137 -0.38 14.16 14.57
CA ASN A 137 -0.87 13.03 13.78
C ASN A 137 0.21 11.96 13.57
N MET A 138 1.47 12.34 13.36
CA MET A 138 2.59 11.39 13.20
C MET A 138 2.74 10.52 14.43
N VAL A 139 2.81 11.11 15.63
CA VAL A 139 2.94 10.35 16.90
C VAL A 139 1.66 9.60 17.29
N ARG A 140 0.50 9.99 16.73
CA ARG A 140 -0.78 9.28 16.94
C ARG A 140 -0.86 7.98 16.15
N TYR A 141 -0.49 8.00 14.86
CA TYR A 141 -0.68 6.85 13.97
C TYR A 141 0.57 5.99 13.75
N TRP A 142 1.76 6.49 14.12
CA TRP A 142 3.02 5.76 14.02
C TRP A 142 3.64 5.50 15.40
N LYS A 143 4.21 4.32 15.57
CA LYS A 143 4.88 3.88 16.80
C LYS A 143 6.28 3.35 16.48
N HIS A 144 7.16 3.30 17.47
CA HIS A 144 8.47 2.65 17.35
C HIS A 144 8.30 1.16 16.94
N PRO A 145 9.12 0.61 16.02
CA PRO A 145 10.27 1.24 15.37
C PRO A 145 9.95 2.16 14.17
N ALA A 146 8.84 1.98 13.45
CA ALA A 146 8.55 2.75 12.22
C ALA A 146 8.55 4.28 12.42
N LEU A 147 8.03 4.79 13.54
CA LEU A 147 8.10 6.24 13.86
C LEU A 147 9.55 6.76 13.88
N GLN A 148 10.51 5.99 14.38
CA GLN A 148 11.93 6.40 14.42
C GLN A 148 12.56 6.38 13.03
N PHE A 149 12.20 5.40 12.20
CA PHE A 149 12.65 5.32 10.81
C PHE A 149 12.17 6.55 10.01
N TRP A 150 10.86 6.80 10.01
CA TRP A 150 10.28 7.94 9.32
C TRP A 150 10.76 9.28 9.87
N GLY A 151 10.92 9.40 11.19
CA GLY A 151 11.44 10.63 11.80
C GLY A 151 12.83 11.01 11.31
N LYS A 152 13.73 10.02 11.10
CA LYS A 152 15.05 10.25 10.48
C LYS A 152 14.92 10.69 9.02
N ASP A 153 14.02 10.06 8.26
CA ASP A 153 13.82 10.34 6.84
C ASP A 153 13.24 11.75 6.60
N ILE A 154 12.19 12.10 7.34
CA ILE A 154 11.56 13.44 7.36
C ILE A 154 12.59 14.50 7.75
N THR A 155 13.40 14.26 8.79
CA THR A 155 14.46 15.18 9.21
C THR A 155 15.52 15.38 8.11
N ARG A 156 15.91 14.31 7.41
CA ARG A 156 16.83 14.40 6.27
C ARG A 156 16.23 15.20 5.12
N PHE A 157 14.99 14.91 4.75
CA PHE A 157 14.28 15.59 3.65
C PHE A 157 14.09 17.10 3.93
N ALA A 158 13.82 17.46 5.18
CA ALA A 158 13.79 18.84 5.64
C ALA A 158 15.17 19.53 5.56
N LYS A 159 16.25 18.86 6.00
CA LYS A 159 17.64 19.37 5.92
C LYS A 159 18.12 19.56 4.47
N ASP A 160 17.67 18.69 3.56
CA ASP A 160 17.86 18.83 2.12
C ASP A 160 17.09 20.02 1.51
N GLY A 161 16.31 20.76 2.29
CA GLY A 161 15.48 21.88 1.84
C GLY A 161 14.22 21.45 1.10
N LYS A 162 13.77 20.19 1.21
CA LYS A 162 12.69 19.63 0.38
C LYS A 162 11.34 19.55 1.09
N THR A 163 10.27 19.66 0.31
CA THR A 163 8.87 19.36 0.68
C THR A 163 8.20 18.59 -0.46
N TYR A 164 6.95 18.15 -0.29
CA TYR A 164 6.17 17.50 -1.35
C TYR A 164 5.33 18.50 -2.16
N THR A 165 5.03 18.13 -3.40
CA THR A 165 4.10 18.76 -4.34
C THR A 165 3.54 17.69 -5.29
N GLY A 166 2.45 17.98 -5.99
CA GLY A 166 1.86 17.13 -7.02
C GLY A 166 0.74 16.24 -6.49
N SER A 167 0.78 14.94 -6.78
CA SER A 167 -0.30 14.01 -6.42
C SER A 167 0.20 12.61 -6.07
N LEU A 168 -0.19 12.12 -4.89
CA LEU A 168 0.02 10.77 -4.41
C LEU A 168 -1.30 9.98 -4.49
N ARG A 169 -1.29 8.79 -5.08
CA ARG A 169 -2.45 7.89 -5.15
C ARG A 169 -2.17 6.62 -4.37
N TYR A 170 -3.08 6.23 -3.49
CA TYR A 170 -3.06 4.99 -2.71
C TYR A 170 -4.23 4.10 -3.12
N TYR A 171 -3.98 2.81 -3.37
CA TYR A 171 -4.93 1.87 -3.99
C TYR A 171 -4.51 0.41 -3.73
N ASP A 172 -5.32 -0.55 -4.18
CA ASP A 172 -5.09 -2.00 -4.04
C ASP A 172 -4.86 -2.40 -2.57
N PHE A 173 -5.74 -1.95 -1.68
CA PHE A 173 -5.63 -2.19 -0.24
C PHE A 173 -6.17 -3.57 0.15
N GLU A 174 -5.36 -4.36 0.83
CA GLU A 174 -5.72 -5.67 1.36
C GLU A 174 -5.31 -5.78 2.83
N VAL A 175 -6.26 -6.07 3.73
CA VAL A 175 -5.97 -6.41 5.14
C VAL A 175 -5.66 -7.90 5.27
N THR A 176 -4.43 -8.22 5.66
CA THR A 176 -3.98 -9.59 5.94
C THR A 176 -3.80 -9.80 7.46
N ASP A 177 -3.88 -11.05 7.91
CA ASP A 177 -3.45 -11.46 9.26
C ASP A 177 -4.11 -10.69 10.43
N LEU A 178 -5.39 -10.32 10.30
CA LEU A 178 -6.13 -9.58 11.33
C LEU A 178 -6.36 -10.41 12.60
N THR A 179 -5.98 -9.85 13.74
CA THR A 179 -6.24 -10.40 15.08
C THR A 179 -6.73 -9.30 16.03
N LYS A 180 -7.08 -9.66 17.28
CA LYS A 180 -7.51 -8.68 18.31
C LYS A 180 -6.45 -7.61 18.67
N LYS A 181 -5.17 -7.80 18.32
CA LYS A 181 -4.06 -6.92 18.75
C LYS A 181 -3.02 -6.61 17.66
N ALA A 182 -3.02 -7.33 16.54
CA ALA A 182 -2.09 -7.15 15.42
C ALA A 182 -2.85 -7.31 14.10
N ALA A 183 -2.41 -6.61 13.07
CA ALA A 183 -2.90 -6.75 11.70
C ALA A 183 -1.80 -6.36 10.71
N TRP A 184 -1.92 -6.82 9.46
CA TRP A 184 -1.08 -6.38 8.35
C TRP A 184 -1.94 -5.79 7.24
N VAL A 185 -1.37 -4.87 6.47
CA VAL A 185 -2.01 -4.30 5.27
C VAL A 185 -1.01 -4.28 4.13
N ARG A 186 -1.43 -4.77 2.97
CA ARG A 186 -0.77 -4.55 1.69
C ARG A 186 -1.49 -3.41 0.96
N TYR A 187 -0.73 -2.55 0.27
CA TYR A 187 -1.30 -1.52 -0.61
C TYR A 187 -0.27 -0.99 -1.59
N CYS A 188 -0.73 -0.40 -2.69
CA CYS A 188 0.09 0.31 -3.66
C CYS A 188 0.07 1.83 -3.43
N GLU A 189 1.21 2.47 -3.63
CA GLU A 189 1.38 3.93 -3.70
C GLU A 189 1.97 4.31 -5.07
N SER A 190 1.27 5.15 -5.84
CA SER A 190 1.83 5.79 -7.03
C SER A 190 2.33 7.18 -6.69
N GLN A 191 3.65 7.34 -6.83
CA GLN A 191 4.41 8.58 -6.68
C GLN A 191 4.65 9.27 -8.04
N ARG A 192 4.13 8.72 -9.15
CA ARG A 192 4.42 9.17 -10.52
C ARG A 192 4.13 10.65 -10.78
N ASN A 193 3.12 11.19 -10.11
CA ASN A 193 2.72 12.60 -10.20
C ASN A 193 3.13 13.41 -8.96
N ALA A 194 3.92 12.83 -8.05
CA ALA A 194 4.40 13.48 -6.84
C ALA A 194 5.89 13.81 -6.97
N PHE A 195 6.28 15.01 -6.57
CA PHE A 195 7.65 15.50 -6.72
C PHE A 195 8.16 16.09 -5.41
N ALA A 196 9.49 16.12 -5.27
CA ALA A 196 10.11 17.02 -4.31
C ALA A 196 9.99 18.47 -4.82
N LYS A 197 9.75 19.41 -3.91
CA LYS A 197 9.78 20.85 -4.15
C LYS A 197 10.83 21.47 -3.24
N ASP A 198 11.67 22.34 -3.78
CA ASP A 198 12.61 23.12 -2.98
C ASP A 198 11.83 24.18 -2.17
N ARG A 199 12.02 24.17 -0.84
CA ARG A 199 11.29 25.02 0.11
C ARG A 199 11.64 26.50 -0.02
N LYS A 200 12.86 26.83 -0.44
CA LYS A 200 13.36 28.22 -0.49
C LYS A 200 12.93 28.93 -1.77
N SER A 201 13.00 28.24 -2.91
CA SER A 201 12.70 28.78 -4.24
C SER A 201 11.31 28.42 -4.76
N GLY A 202 10.59 27.51 -4.08
CA GLY A 202 9.30 26.99 -4.52
C GLY A 202 9.38 26.08 -5.77
N LYS A 203 10.57 25.83 -6.32
CA LYS A 203 10.74 25.10 -7.58
C LYS A 203 10.49 23.61 -7.41
N THR A 204 9.60 23.06 -8.25
CA THR A 204 9.37 21.62 -8.37
C THR A 204 10.57 20.93 -9.00
N LEU A 205 11.14 19.96 -8.31
CA LEU A 205 12.25 19.12 -8.75
C LEU A 205 11.69 17.94 -9.55
N LYS A 206 11.29 18.21 -10.80
CA LYS A 206 10.69 17.20 -11.69
C LYS A 206 11.68 16.07 -11.99
N THR A 207 11.20 14.83 -11.87
CA THR A 207 11.88 13.60 -12.30
C THR A 207 11.29 13.10 -13.62
N LYS A 208 12.04 12.28 -14.35
CA LYS A 208 11.46 11.49 -15.44
C LYS A 208 10.65 10.34 -14.84
N HIS A 209 9.48 10.06 -15.41
CA HIS A 209 8.68 8.91 -14.98
C HIS A 209 9.44 7.60 -15.11
N SER A 210 9.21 6.68 -14.18
CA SER A 210 9.88 5.39 -14.09
C SER A 210 8.92 4.29 -13.59
N LYS A 211 9.43 3.05 -13.46
CA LYS A 211 8.72 1.99 -12.72
C LYS A 211 8.84 2.17 -11.21
N ASP A 212 9.94 2.77 -10.74
CA ASP A 212 10.22 3.04 -9.32
C ASP A 212 9.30 4.13 -8.69
N ASP A 213 8.48 4.76 -9.54
CA ASP A 213 7.37 5.63 -9.19
C ASP A 213 6.21 4.85 -8.53
N PHE A 214 6.16 3.53 -8.68
CA PHE A 214 5.15 2.65 -8.10
C PHE A 214 5.76 1.84 -6.95
N VAL A 215 5.12 1.88 -5.79
CA VAL A 215 5.63 1.29 -4.55
C VAL A 215 4.58 0.35 -3.95
N ALA A 216 4.89 -0.93 -3.85
CA ALA A 216 4.14 -1.85 -3.00
C ALA A 216 4.58 -1.66 -1.55
N TRP A 217 3.61 -1.44 -0.67
CA TRP A 217 3.78 -1.34 0.76
C TRP A 217 3.24 -2.57 1.47
N LYS A 218 3.96 -3.00 2.51
CA LYS A 218 3.43 -3.90 3.55
C LYS A 218 3.59 -3.20 4.91
N ALA A 219 2.48 -2.88 5.57
CA ALA A 219 2.43 -2.17 6.84
C ALA A 219 1.92 -3.09 7.97
N GLY A 220 2.66 -3.15 9.09
CA GLY A 220 2.27 -3.91 10.28
C GLY A 220 1.74 -2.97 11.35
N LEU A 221 0.52 -3.26 11.84
CA LEU A 221 -0.19 -2.48 12.84
C LEU A 221 -0.33 -3.28 14.14
N VAL A 222 -0.28 -2.58 15.27
CA VAL A 222 -0.58 -3.15 16.60
C VAL A 222 -1.58 -2.27 17.34
N LYS A 223 -2.47 -2.89 18.12
CA LYS A 223 -3.41 -2.20 19.01
C LYS A 223 -2.77 -2.00 20.38
N GLY A 224 -2.61 -0.74 20.80
CA GLY A 224 -2.05 -0.37 22.09
C GLY A 224 -2.95 -0.72 23.27
N SER A 225 -2.42 -0.58 24.49
CA SER A 225 -3.20 -0.70 25.73
C SER A 225 -4.27 0.40 25.87
N ASP A 226 -4.03 1.55 25.23
CA ASP A 226 -4.98 2.64 25.02
C ASP A 226 -6.05 2.33 23.95
N LYS A 227 -6.06 1.10 23.42
CA LYS A 227 -6.96 0.61 22.37
C LYS A 227 -6.81 1.33 21.02
N GLN A 228 -5.77 2.12 20.79
CA GLN A 228 -5.51 2.74 19.49
C GLN A 228 -4.63 1.83 18.62
N TRP A 229 -4.97 1.71 17.33
CA TRP A 229 -4.08 1.07 16.35
C TRP A 229 -3.01 2.04 15.88
N GLN A 230 -1.75 1.55 15.81
CA GLN A 230 -0.61 2.31 15.31
C GLN A 230 0.25 1.44 14.40
N VAL A 231 0.81 2.02 13.34
CA VAL A 231 1.77 1.36 12.46
C VAL A 231 3.13 1.29 13.17
N THR A 232 3.66 0.07 13.34
CA THR A 232 4.98 -0.18 13.95
C THR A 232 6.01 -0.67 12.94
N GLN A 233 5.57 -1.23 11.80
CA GLN A 233 6.44 -1.80 10.78
C GLN A 233 6.00 -1.35 9.38
N THR A 234 6.95 -1.11 8.50
CA THR A 234 6.70 -0.85 7.06
C THR A 234 7.82 -1.44 6.22
N GLN A 235 7.45 -2.13 5.14
CA GLN A 235 8.31 -2.59 4.08
C GLN A 235 7.85 -1.96 2.76
N ALA A 236 8.79 -1.65 1.88
CA ALA A 236 8.55 -0.98 0.60
C ALA A 236 9.29 -1.71 -0.53
N THR A 237 8.59 -1.96 -1.63
CA THR A 237 9.17 -2.50 -2.87
C THR A 237 8.86 -1.53 -4.01
N LYS A 238 9.89 -0.83 -4.50
CA LYS A 238 9.78 0.04 -5.69
C LYS A 238 9.80 -0.80 -6.97
N GLY A 239 9.13 -0.33 -8.01
CA GLY A 239 9.07 -1.05 -9.29
C GLY A 239 8.23 -2.33 -9.22
N ALA A 240 7.39 -2.47 -8.20
CA ALA A 240 6.49 -3.58 -8.00
C ALA A 240 5.54 -3.73 -9.20
N THR A 241 5.50 -4.93 -9.80
CA THR A 241 4.69 -5.19 -11.00
C THR A 241 3.21 -5.18 -10.68
N GLU A 242 2.83 -5.66 -9.49
CA GLU A 242 1.46 -5.61 -8.98
C GLU A 242 0.92 -4.17 -8.84
N CYS A 243 1.81 -3.20 -8.67
CA CYS A 243 1.44 -1.78 -8.56
C CYS A 243 1.61 -1.00 -9.88
N GLN A 244 1.82 -1.65 -11.03
CA GLN A 244 1.90 -0.97 -12.32
C GLN A 244 0.54 -1.03 -13.06
N PRO A 245 0.18 0.02 -13.83
CA PRO A 245 -1.00 0.02 -14.70
C PRO A 245 -0.77 -0.81 -15.98
#